data_AF-A0A521INA5-F1
#
_entry.id   AF-A0A521INA5-F1
#
_cell.length_a   1.000
_cell.length_b   1.000
_cell.length_c   1.000
_cell.angle_alpha   90.00
_cell.angle_beta   90.00
_cell.angle_gamma   90.00
#
_symmetry.space_group_name_H-M   'P 1'
#
loop_
_entity.id
_entity.type
_entity.pdbx_description
1 polymer ?
#
loop_
_entity_poly.entity_id
_entity_poly.type
_entity_poly.pdbx_seq_one_letter_code
_entity_poly.pdbx_strand_id
1 'polypeptide(L)'
;DEVLNKRFPNPFMPDSPQRIATDTSQKLAIRFGETVKSYLEHPDLDIKDLKLIPLVFAGWLRYLMGIDDEGRPFTPSSDPRLEEAQEYVKGIKLGDKGPFKQLDGLLRDKTIWGVDLIEVGLSALVLSYFEKLIKGPGAVRQTLIDVVGP
;
A
#
# COMPACT_ATOMS: atom_id res chain seq x y z
N ASP A 1 18.18 0.59 14.70
CA ASP A 1 17.77 1.22 15.97
C ASP A 1 17.79 2.75 16.01
N GLU A 2 18.75 3.46 15.44
CA GLU A 2 18.78 4.95 15.50
C GLU A 2 17.58 5.62 14.80
N VAL A 3 17.15 5.08 13.66
CA VAL A 3 16.07 5.70 12.87
C VAL A 3 14.72 5.64 13.60
N LEU A 4 14.33 4.45 14.10
CA LEU A 4 13.07 4.25 14.82
C LEU A 4 13.05 4.92 16.20
N ASN A 5 14.16 4.89 16.95
CA ASN A 5 14.16 5.35 18.34
C ASN A 5 14.74 6.76 18.55
N LYS A 6 15.44 7.33 17.55
CA LYS A 6 16.01 8.69 17.66
C LYS A 6 15.57 9.64 16.56
N ARG A 7 15.35 9.18 15.32
CA ARG A 7 14.97 10.08 14.20
C ARG A 7 13.46 10.29 14.10
N PHE A 8 12.67 9.23 14.05
CA PHE A 8 11.20 9.33 14.00
C PHE A 8 10.56 10.01 15.23
N PRO A 9 10.99 9.75 16.47
CA PRO A 9 10.43 10.44 17.63
C PRO A 9 11.08 11.79 17.91
N ASN A 10 11.97 12.29 17.04
CA ASN A 10 12.65 13.57 17.26
C ASN A 10 11.66 14.74 17.12
N PRO A 11 11.33 15.47 18.20
CA PRO A 11 10.38 16.59 18.14
C PRO A 11 10.93 17.78 17.31
N PHE A 12 12.24 17.82 17.04
CA PHE A 12 12.89 18.83 16.21
C PHE A 12 12.98 18.45 14.72
N MET A 13 12.60 17.22 14.37
CA MET A 13 12.49 16.75 12.99
C MET A 13 11.03 16.33 12.79
N PRO A 14 10.13 17.25 12.39
CA PRO A 14 8.68 16.99 12.40
C PRO A 14 8.28 16.12 11.19
N ASP A 15 8.82 14.90 11.10
CA ASP A 15 8.37 13.88 10.16
C ASP A 15 7.06 13.30 10.68
N SER A 16 5.97 14.00 10.38
CA SER A 16 4.64 13.45 10.60
C SER A 16 4.38 12.32 9.61
N PRO A 17 3.58 11.31 9.99
CA PRO A 17 3.10 10.29 9.04
C PRO A 17 2.50 10.91 7.78
N GLN A 18 1.81 12.05 7.91
CA GLN A 18 1.24 12.80 6.80
C GLN A 18 2.31 13.29 5.83
N ARG A 19 3.42 13.86 6.32
CA ARG A 19 4.52 14.33 5.45
C ARG A 19 5.16 13.18 4.68
N ILE A 20 5.28 12.01 5.31
CA ILE A 20 5.83 10.82 4.66
C ILE A 20 4.92 10.33 3.53
N ALA A 21 3.60 10.37 3.77
CA ALA A 21 2.56 9.91 2.85
C ALA A 21 2.28 10.85 1.66
N THR A 22 2.75 12.11 1.69
CA THR A 22 2.67 13.04 0.55
C THR A 22 3.33 12.43 -0.70
N ASP A 23 2.75 12.61 -1.88
CA ASP A 23 3.31 12.14 -3.18
C ASP A 23 3.67 10.65 -3.20
N THR A 24 2.86 9.79 -2.54
CA THR A 24 3.10 8.35 -2.50
C THR A 24 3.07 7.72 -3.90
N SER A 25 2.20 8.18 -4.82
CA SER A 25 2.14 7.74 -6.21
C SER A 25 3.47 7.89 -6.96
N GLN A 26 4.27 8.89 -6.57
CA GLN A 26 5.59 9.17 -7.15
C GLN A 26 6.71 8.36 -6.50
N LYS A 27 6.45 7.77 -5.32
CA LYS A 27 7.44 7.06 -4.51
C LYS A 27 7.38 5.55 -4.71
N LEU A 28 6.21 4.97 -4.96
CA LEU A 28 6.01 3.52 -4.96
C LEU A 28 6.88 2.80 -6.00
N ALA A 29 6.89 3.28 -7.25
CA ALA A 29 7.71 2.70 -8.32
C ALA A 29 9.20 2.71 -7.99
N ILE A 30 9.72 3.85 -7.51
CA ILE A 30 11.15 4.02 -7.24
C ILE A 30 11.58 3.28 -5.96
N ARG A 31 10.74 3.29 -4.91
CA ARG A 31 11.09 2.70 -3.61
C ARG A 31 10.90 1.19 -3.56
N PHE A 32 9.96 0.64 -4.32
CA PHE A 32 9.60 -0.77 -4.25
C PHE A 32 9.53 -1.44 -5.62
N GLY A 33 9.11 -0.73 -6.66
CA GLY A 33 9.02 -1.26 -8.03
C GLY A 33 10.37 -1.76 -8.57
N GLU A 34 11.47 -1.07 -8.29
CA GLU A 34 12.81 -1.54 -8.68
C GLU A 34 13.19 -2.87 -8.02
N THR A 35 12.82 -3.08 -6.75
CA THR A 35 13.01 -4.39 -6.10
C THR A 35 12.18 -5.48 -6.76
N VAL A 36 10.93 -5.18 -7.14
CA VAL A 36 10.09 -6.13 -7.88
C VAL A 36 10.72 -6.51 -9.21
N LYS A 37 11.27 -5.54 -9.95
CA LYS A 37 12.00 -5.81 -11.21
C LYS A 37 13.22 -6.70 -10.96
N SER A 38 14.02 -6.41 -9.94
CA SER A 38 15.18 -7.25 -9.59
C SER A 38 14.79 -8.70 -9.28
N TYR A 39 13.65 -8.93 -8.63
CA TYR A 39 13.13 -10.29 -8.41
C TYR A 39 12.73 -11.00 -9.70
N LEU A 40 12.19 -10.27 -10.69
CA LEU A 40 11.80 -10.84 -11.98
C LEU A 40 13.01 -11.15 -12.88
N GLU A 41 14.09 -10.38 -12.75
CA GLU A 41 15.30 -10.54 -13.56
C GLU A 41 16.26 -11.59 -12.99
N HIS A 42 16.20 -11.88 -11.69
CA HIS A 42 17.11 -12.80 -11.03
C HIS A 42 16.60 -14.25 -11.10
N PRO A 43 17.35 -15.19 -11.71
CA PRO A 43 16.88 -16.56 -11.95
C PRO A 43 16.59 -17.36 -10.68
N ASP A 44 17.26 -17.02 -9.58
CA ASP A 44 17.12 -17.70 -8.29
C ASP A 44 16.10 -17.06 -7.32
N LEU A 45 15.39 -15.99 -7.73
CA LEU A 45 14.39 -15.33 -6.89
C LEU A 45 12.98 -15.61 -7.43
N ASP A 46 12.02 -15.85 -6.53
CA ASP A 46 10.60 -15.90 -6.88
C ASP A 46 9.89 -14.66 -6.34
N ILE A 47 9.17 -13.94 -7.20
CA ILE A 47 8.33 -12.80 -6.83
C ILE A 47 7.30 -13.16 -5.75
N LYS A 48 6.91 -14.43 -5.64
CA LYS A 48 6.00 -14.94 -4.59
C LYS A 48 6.61 -14.91 -3.20
N ASP A 49 7.92 -14.82 -3.07
CA ASP A 49 8.60 -14.68 -1.79
C ASP A 49 8.48 -13.25 -1.22
N LEU A 50 8.06 -12.28 -2.04
CA LEU A 50 7.77 -10.92 -1.59
C LEU A 50 6.51 -10.89 -0.73
N LYS A 51 6.68 -10.67 0.59
CA LYS A 51 5.56 -10.55 1.53
C LYS A 51 5.23 -9.11 1.90
N LEU A 52 6.25 -8.30 2.18
CA LEU A 52 6.06 -6.95 2.71
C LEU A 52 5.78 -5.89 1.64
N ILE A 53 6.38 -6.01 0.45
CA ILE A 53 6.11 -5.08 -0.65
C ILE A 53 4.63 -5.12 -1.07
N PRO A 54 4.01 -6.30 -1.29
CA PRO A 54 2.59 -6.38 -1.58
C PRO A 54 1.71 -5.82 -0.45
N LEU A 55 2.13 -5.95 0.81
CA LEU A 55 1.43 -5.36 1.95
C LEU A 55 1.49 -3.82 1.94
N VAL A 56 2.62 -3.23 1.57
CA VAL A 56 2.74 -1.78 1.38
C VAL A 56 1.81 -1.30 0.26
N PHE A 57 1.76 -2.01 -0.87
CA PHE A 57 0.87 -1.67 -1.98
C PHE A 57 -0.59 -1.74 -1.56
N ALA A 58 -0.99 -2.79 -0.86
CA ALA A 58 -2.33 -2.92 -0.27
C ALA A 58 -2.63 -1.81 0.75
N GLY A 59 -1.63 -1.40 1.53
CA GLY A 59 -1.71 -0.29 2.46
C GLY A 59 -2.03 1.04 1.78
N TRP A 60 -1.43 1.30 0.61
CA TRP A 60 -1.76 2.51 -0.15
C TRP A 60 -3.18 2.47 -0.72
N LEU A 61 -3.63 1.32 -1.26
CA LEU A 61 -5.04 1.15 -1.67
C LEU A 61 -6.00 1.42 -0.51
N ARG A 62 -5.69 0.90 0.69
CA ARG A 62 -6.44 1.13 1.92
C ARG A 62 -6.40 2.60 2.36
N TYR A 63 -5.29 3.29 2.16
CA TYR A 63 -5.11 4.70 2.49
C TYR A 63 -5.93 5.62 1.57
N LEU A 64 -6.03 5.29 0.29
CA LEU A 64 -6.84 6.04 -0.69
C LEU A 64 -8.32 6.12 -0.29
N MET A 65 -8.83 5.16 0.50
CA MET A 65 -10.20 5.19 1.01
C MET A 65 -10.48 6.36 1.98
N GLY A 66 -9.44 7.03 2.50
CA GLY A 66 -9.62 8.21 3.37
C GLY A 66 -10.35 7.91 4.69
N ILE A 67 -10.22 6.69 5.21
CA ILE A 67 -10.77 6.26 6.50
C ILE A 67 -9.66 5.68 7.37
N ASP A 68 -9.58 6.07 8.63
CA ASP A 68 -8.55 5.58 9.57
C ASP A 68 -8.87 4.15 10.04
N ASP A 69 -8.03 3.60 10.92
CA ASP A 69 -8.22 2.23 11.43
C ASP A 69 -9.38 2.13 12.43
N GLU A 70 -9.89 3.24 12.94
CA GLU A 70 -11.13 3.26 13.74
C GLU A 70 -12.39 3.41 12.87
N GLY A 71 -12.22 3.55 11.55
CA GLY A 71 -13.31 3.76 10.59
C GLY A 71 -13.78 5.20 10.48
N ARG A 72 -13.02 6.17 11.02
CA ARG A 72 -13.33 7.60 10.92
C ARG A 72 -12.73 8.19 9.65
N PRO A 73 -13.41 9.13 8.98
CA PRO A 73 -12.85 9.79 7.81
C PRO A 73 -11.62 10.62 8.18
N PHE A 74 -10.63 10.66 7.27
CA PHE A 74 -9.50 11.57 7.33
C PHE A 74 -9.17 12.08 5.93
N THR A 75 -8.47 13.20 5.85
CA THR A 75 -7.98 13.73 4.57
C THR A 75 -6.61 13.16 4.26
N PRO A 76 -6.44 12.38 3.17
CA PRO A 76 -5.12 11.97 2.71
C PRO A 76 -4.22 13.16 2.43
N SER A 77 -2.92 13.01 2.72
CA SER A 77 -1.88 13.91 2.25
C SER A 77 -1.94 14.14 0.75
N SER A 78 -1.54 15.35 0.33
CA SER A 78 -1.46 15.73 -1.08
C SER A 78 -0.67 14.71 -1.88
N ASP A 79 -1.18 14.40 -3.06
CA ASP A 79 -0.53 13.54 -4.04
C ASP A 79 -1.03 13.97 -5.43
N PRO A 80 -0.15 14.12 -6.44
CA PRO A 80 -0.54 14.59 -7.77
C PRO A 80 -1.57 13.68 -8.46
N ARG A 81 -1.68 12.42 -8.02
CA ARG A 81 -2.64 11.45 -8.54
C ARG A 81 -3.67 11.01 -7.53
N LEU A 82 -3.86 11.77 -6.45
CA LEU A 82 -4.79 11.41 -5.38
C LEU A 82 -6.21 11.22 -5.91
N GLU A 83 -6.76 12.24 -6.57
CA GLU A 83 -8.16 12.25 -7.04
C GLU A 83 -8.44 11.08 -7.99
N GLU A 84 -7.56 10.90 -8.98
CA GLU A 84 -7.64 9.80 -9.94
C GLU A 84 -7.56 8.43 -9.25
N ALA A 85 -6.61 8.25 -8.33
CA ALA A 85 -6.45 6.98 -7.60
C ALA A 85 -7.64 6.70 -6.67
N GLN A 86 -8.26 7.73 -6.12
CA GLN A 86 -9.45 7.61 -5.26
C GLN A 86 -10.69 7.14 -6.02
N GLU A 87 -10.83 7.48 -7.30
CA GLU A 87 -11.96 7.00 -8.11
C GLU A 87 -11.97 5.47 -8.23
N TYR A 88 -10.81 4.81 -8.18
CA TYR A 88 -10.71 3.35 -8.22
C TYR A 88 -11.17 2.66 -6.93
N VAL A 89 -11.09 3.33 -5.77
CA VAL A 89 -11.56 2.78 -4.48
C VAL A 89 -12.96 3.27 -4.11
N LYS A 90 -13.56 4.12 -4.95
CA LYS A 90 -14.87 4.70 -4.72
C LYS A 90 -15.93 3.61 -4.61
N GLY A 91 -16.73 3.69 -3.56
CA GLY A 91 -17.79 2.73 -3.28
C GLY A 91 -17.34 1.46 -2.54
N ILE A 92 -16.04 1.21 -2.38
CA ILE A 92 -15.52 0.16 -1.50
C ILE A 92 -15.75 0.57 -0.04
N LYS A 93 -16.30 -0.35 0.75
CA LYS A 93 -16.59 -0.16 2.17
C LYS A 93 -15.80 -1.14 3.02
N LEU A 94 -15.65 -0.81 4.30
CA LEU A 94 -15.14 -1.77 5.27
C LEU A 94 -16.07 -3.00 5.33
N GLY A 95 -15.48 -4.18 5.31
CA GLY A 95 -16.16 -5.47 5.30
C GLY A 95 -16.46 -6.03 3.90
N ASP A 96 -16.24 -5.25 2.84
CA ASP A 96 -16.39 -5.75 1.46
C ASP A 96 -15.37 -6.86 1.17
N LYS A 97 -15.72 -7.69 0.18
CA LYS A 97 -14.87 -8.79 -0.30
C LYS A 97 -14.62 -8.66 -1.80
N GLY A 98 -13.54 -9.27 -2.25
CA GLY A 98 -13.14 -9.28 -3.65
C GLY A 98 -14.23 -9.84 -4.59
N PRO A 99 -14.04 -9.66 -5.92
CA PRO A 99 -12.73 -9.53 -6.57
C PRO A 99 -12.20 -8.11 -6.79
N PHE A 100 -12.85 -7.03 -6.31
CA PHE A 100 -12.41 -5.63 -6.46
C PHE A 100 -11.93 -5.22 -7.87
N LYS A 101 -12.56 -5.74 -8.92
CA LYS A 101 -12.14 -5.56 -10.33
C LYS A 101 -11.99 -4.10 -10.76
N GLN A 102 -12.68 -3.17 -10.10
CA GLN A 102 -12.49 -1.76 -10.33
C GLN A 102 -11.02 -1.32 -10.15
N LEU A 103 -10.24 -2.00 -9.30
CA LEU A 103 -8.83 -1.71 -9.07
C LEU A 103 -7.91 -2.16 -10.22
N ASP A 104 -8.38 -2.96 -11.18
CA ASP A 104 -7.52 -3.55 -12.22
C ASP A 104 -6.77 -2.48 -13.03
N GLY A 105 -7.44 -1.38 -13.38
CA GLY A 105 -6.80 -0.28 -14.11
C GLY A 105 -5.63 0.32 -13.35
N LEU A 106 -5.82 0.58 -12.05
CA LEU A 106 -4.76 1.10 -11.17
C LEU A 106 -3.63 0.07 -11.00
N LEU A 107 -3.94 -1.21 -10.82
CA LEU A 107 -2.95 -2.27 -10.60
C LEU A 107 -2.06 -2.55 -11.83
N ARG A 108 -2.53 -2.22 -13.03
CA ARG A 108 -1.74 -2.29 -14.27
C ARG A 108 -0.85 -1.07 -14.51
N ASP A 109 -1.05 0.00 -13.75
CA ASP A 109 -0.39 1.28 -13.98
C ASP A 109 1.09 1.24 -13.57
N LYS A 110 1.94 0.97 -14.56
CA LYS A 110 3.41 0.91 -14.40
C LYS A 110 4.00 2.23 -13.89
N THR A 111 3.31 3.37 -14.05
CA THR A 111 3.81 4.66 -13.56
C THR A 111 3.73 4.79 -12.04
N ILE A 112 2.82 4.05 -11.38
CA ILE A 112 2.71 4.02 -9.92
C ILE A 112 3.56 2.90 -9.33
N TRP A 113 3.49 1.70 -9.90
CA TRP A 113 4.08 0.50 -9.29
C TRP A 113 5.46 0.14 -9.83
N GLY A 114 5.88 0.74 -10.94
CA GLY A 114 7.09 0.39 -11.68
C GLY A 114 6.94 -0.84 -12.59
N VAL A 115 5.91 -1.67 -12.37
CA VAL A 115 5.55 -2.86 -13.15
C VAL A 115 4.02 -2.99 -13.25
N ASP A 116 3.51 -3.84 -14.12
CA ASP A 116 2.08 -4.19 -14.11
C ASP A 116 1.90 -5.33 -13.12
N LEU A 117 1.21 -5.05 -12.00
CA LEU A 117 1.07 -6.01 -10.90
C LEU A 117 0.24 -7.24 -11.28
N ILE A 118 -0.63 -7.12 -12.29
CA ILE A 118 -1.41 -8.25 -12.81
C ILE A 118 -0.54 -9.12 -13.70
N GLU A 119 0.21 -8.54 -14.63
CA GLU A 119 1.12 -9.26 -15.52
C GLU A 119 2.18 -10.05 -14.74
N VAL A 120 2.75 -9.46 -13.69
CA VAL A 120 3.78 -10.11 -12.86
C VAL A 120 3.21 -11.04 -11.78
N GLY A 121 1.89 -11.15 -11.68
CA GLY A 121 1.21 -12.06 -10.75
C GLY A 121 1.20 -11.63 -9.27
N LEU A 122 1.54 -10.38 -8.95
CA LEU A 122 1.51 -9.84 -7.59
C LEU A 122 0.13 -9.36 -7.14
N SER A 123 -0.74 -8.99 -8.09
CA SER A 123 -2.05 -8.41 -7.81
C SER A 123 -2.90 -9.27 -6.86
N ALA A 124 -2.84 -10.59 -6.98
CA ALA A 124 -3.60 -11.51 -6.14
C ALA A 124 -3.22 -11.37 -4.65
N LEU A 125 -1.92 -11.29 -4.35
CA LEU A 125 -1.45 -11.12 -2.98
C LEU A 125 -1.77 -9.72 -2.44
N VAL A 126 -1.58 -8.68 -3.25
CA VAL A 126 -1.97 -7.30 -2.91
C VAL A 126 -3.45 -7.22 -2.56
N LEU A 127 -4.33 -7.75 -3.41
CA LEU A 127 -5.78 -7.74 -3.17
C LEU A 127 -6.17 -8.58 -1.95
N SER A 128 -5.49 -9.69 -1.68
CA SER A 128 -5.73 -10.48 -0.47
C SER A 128 -5.37 -9.71 0.81
N TYR A 129 -4.29 -8.93 0.81
CA TYR A 129 -3.95 -8.06 1.92
C TYR A 129 -4.92 -6.88 2.02
N PHE A 130 -5.31 -6.30 0.89
CA PHE A 130 -6.29 -5.22 0.87
C PHE A 130 -7.62 -5.67 1.49
N GLU A 131 -8.11 -6.87 1.15
CA GLU A 131 -9.31 -7.46 1.78
C GLU A 131 -9.17 -7.59 3.29
N LYS A 132 -7.99 -8.03 3.78
CA LYS A 132 -7.71 -8.08 5.22
C LYS A 132 -7.72 -6.69 5.85
N LEU A 133 -7.09 -5.71 5.21
CA LEU A 133 -6.98 -4.32 5.70
C LEU A 133 -8.32 -3.58 5.75
N ILE A 134 -9.29 -3.98 4.93
CA ILE A 134 -10.64 -3.39 4.93
C ILE A 134 -11.64 -4.19 5.76
N LYS A 135 -11.26 -5.28 6.44
CA LYS A 135 -12.20 -6.16 7.15
C LYS A 135 -13.10 -5.44 8.16
N GLY A 136 -12.61 -4.37 8.79
CA GLY A 136 -13.34 -3.59 9.78
C GLY A 136 -12.41 -2.69 10.61
N PRO A 137 -12.93 -2.02 11.65
CA PRO A 137 -12.09 -1.27 12.58
C PRO A 137 -11.02 -2.16 13.25
N GLY A 138 -9.80 -1.65 13.37
CA GLY A 138 -8.63 -2.34 13.91
C GLY A 138 -7.98 -3.34 12.94
N ALA A 139 -8.50 -3.49 11.73
CA ALA A 139 -8.02 -4.47 10.77
C ALA A 139 -6.63 -4.13 10.21
N VAL A 140 -6.25 -2.86 10.16
CA VAL A 140 -4.89 -2.47 9.75
C VAL A 140 -3.89 -3.00 10.76
N ARG A 141 -4.09 -2.71 12.06
CA ARG A 141 -3.24 -3.24 13.13
C ARG A 141 -3.20 -4.76 13.13
N GLN A 142 -4.34 -5.43 13.03
CA GLN A 142 -4.40 -6.89 13.06
C GLN A 142 -3.64 -7.51 11.87
N THR A 143 -3.80 -6.95 10.67
CA THR A 143 -3.09 -7.46 9.49
C THR A 143 -1.58 -7.31 9.62
N LEU A 144 -1.10 -6.21 10.21
CA LEU A 144 0.33 -6.03 10.48
C LEU A 144 0.86 -7.10 11.45
N ILE A 145 0.14 -7.37 12.55
CA ILE A 145 0.49 -8.42 13.51
C ILE A 145 0.53 -9.79 12.81
N ASP A 146 -0.46 -10.10 11.98
CA ASP A 146 -0.57 -11.39 11.29
C ASP A 146 0.57 -11.62 10.27
N VAL A 147 1.06 -10.56 9.63
CA VAL A 147 2.05 -10.67 8.55
C VAL A 147 3.50 -10.49 9.04
N VAL A 148 3.72 -9.58 10.00
CA VAL A 148 5.06 -9.20 10.47
C VAL A 148 5.41 -9.90 11.79
N GLY A 149 4.41 -10.26 12.59
CA GLY A 149 4.59 -10.71 13.96
C GLY A 149 4.35 -9.58 14.99
N PRO A 150 4.28 -9.93 16.28
CA PRO A 150 4.06 -9.00 17.38
C PRO A 150 5.24 -8.08 17.68
#